data_AF-A0AAE0ZVJ4-F1
#
_entry.id   AF-A0AAE0ZVJ4-F1
#
_cell.length_a   1.000
_cell.length_b   1.000
_cell.length_c   1.000
_cell.angle_alpha   90.00
_cell.angle_beta   90.00
_cell.angle_gamma   90.00
#
_symmetry.space_group_name_H-M   'P 1'
#
loop_
_entity.id
_entity.type
_entity.pdbx_description
1 polymer ?
#
loop_
_entity_poly.entity_id
_entity_poly.type
_entity_poly.pdbx_seq_one_letter_code
_entity_poly.pdbx_strand_id
1 'polypeptide(L)'
;MVRGASMNEEVNRVEENGERETQNKPQRGRKRTRNEDNWTRNIKKRLKNSGKPYISSRGKEMAGKAIKVACSEKCTLKCSTKFSEEERKSIFEDFWASGDKREQHHFLLRHAEELPAKRMRVGCGKRSSTFHYYFYDAKKATRLEVCRAFFINTLDIKRELVYKVLRRQSTTGGLKPSCQGKHGKQKRIGEASLQGVRDHINSFPLVESHYCRARTERKYLDPFLSVASMYRLYSDQCDKNGWEKVSEDKHRKMAGNVRNLNVDDSGEKTSWSKVREVTAIHDDPSALHIKTSYEGQPRRLDMNRRKRLSGGAGETSESKWACLNLASKR
;
A
#
# COMPACT_ATOMS: atom_id res chain seq x y z
N MET A 1 35.64 -35.19 -72.09
CA MET A 1 35.33 -33.79 -72.47
C MET A 1 34.72 -33.11 -71.26
N VAL A 2 35.33 -31.98 -70.85
CA VAL A 2 34.76 -30.84 -70.09
C VAL A 2 34.05 -31.18 -68.76
N ARG A 3 34.74 -30.97 -67.62
CA ARG A 3 34.56 -29.86 -66.63
C ARG A 3 33.11 -29.81 -66.06
N GLY A 4 32.84 -29.77 -64.75
CA GLY A 4 33.67 -29.58 -63.57
C GLY A 4 32.80 -29.19 -62.35
N ALA A 5 33.47 -29.01 -61.21
CA ALA A 5 33.13 -28.17 -60.05
C ALA A 5 31.96 -28.55 -59.11
N SER A 6 32.35 -29.15 -57.98
CA SER A 6 32.16 -28.68 -56.59
C SER A 6 30.98 -27.77 -56.24
N MET A 7 30.10 -28.24 -55.35
CA MET A 7 29.43 -27.41 -54.35
C MET A 7 29.44 -28.15 -53.00
N ASN A 8 29.99 -27.47 -52.00
CA ASN A 8 30.16 -27.90 -50.62
C ASN A 8 28.81 -28.11 -49.91
N GLU A 9 28.68 -29.23 -49.20
CA GLU A 9 27.59 -29.51 -48.28
C GLU A 9 28.10 -29.27 -46.85
N GLU A 10 27.96 -28.04 -46.36
CA GLU A 10 28.37 -27.64 -45.02
C GLU A 10 27.18 -27.85 -44.07
N VAL A 11 27.14 -29.02 -43.42
CA VAL A 11 26.14 -29.38 -42.41
C VAL A 11 26.44 -28.63 -41.13
N ASN A 12 25.79 -27.48 -40.93
CA ASN A 12 25.90 -26.72 -39.68
C ASN A 12 24.82 -27.19 -38.69
N ARG A 13 25.28 -27.91 -37.67
CA ARG A 13 24.49 -28.46 -36.55
C ARG A 13 24.17 -27.33 -35.57
N VAL A 14 22.96 -26.78 -35.60
CA VAL A 14 22.53 -25.78 -34.62
C VAL A 14 22.16 -26.50 -33.32
N GLU A 15 22.99 -26.30 -32.30
CA GLU A 15 22.74 -26.73 -30.93
C GLU A 15 21.64 -25.86 -30.30
N GLU A 16 20.49 -26.47 -29.95
CA GLU A 16 19.43 -25.85 -29.16
C GLU A 16 19.90 -25.67 -27.70
N ASN A 17 20.40 -24.49 -27.37
CA ASN A 17 20.58 -24.07 -25.98
C ASN A 17 19.23 -23.65 -25.39
N GLY A 18 18.51 -24.61 -24.83
CA GLY A 18 17.35 -24.38 -23.98
C GLY A 18 17.78 -23.85 -22.60
N GLU A 19 17.83 -22.53 -22.45
CA GLU A 19 17.98 -21.89 -21.14
C GLU A 19 16.74 -22.17 -20.28
N ARG A 20 16.90 -23.12 -19.36
CA ARG A 20 15.88 -23.48 -18.39
C ARG A 20 15.84 -22.42 -17.29
N GLU A 21 15.00 -21.40 -17.45
CA GLU A 21 14.68 -20.43 -16.39
C GLU A 21 14.22 -21.17 -15.13
N THR A 22 15.10 -21.25 -14.14
CA THR A 22 14.81 -21.79 -12.82
C THR A 22 13.99 -20.75 -12.06
N GLN A 23 12.66 -20.85 -12.15
CA GLN A 23 11.75 -20.06 -11.32
C GLN A 23 11.98 -20.40 -9.84
N ASN A 24 12.73 -19.55 -9.17
CA ASN A 24 13.02 -19.61 -7.74
C ASN A 24 11.70 -19.43 -6.96
N LYS A 25 11.08 -20.53 -6.53
CA LYS A 25 9.80 -20.49 -5.80
C LYS A 25 10.02 -19.76 -4.46
N PRO A 26 9.29 -18.67 -4.17
CA PRO A 26 9.46 -17.94 -2.93
C PRO A 26 9.11 -18.83 -1.73
N GLN A 27 10.01 -18.87 -0.75
CA GLN A 27 9.79 -19.63 0.48
C GLN A 27 8.48 -19.20 1.15
N ARG A 28 7.63 -20.19 1.48
CA ARG A 28 6.32 -19.95 2.11
C ARG A 28 6.50 -19.46 3.55
N GLY A 29 6.63 -18.14 3.72
CA GLY A 29 6.52 -17.50 5.02
C GLY A 29 5.11 -17.64 5.62
N ARG A 30 4.99 -17.52 6.95
CA ARG A 30 3.70 -17.60 7.68
C ARG A 30 2.66 -16.58 7.21
N LYS A 31 3.11 -15.44 6.65
CA LYS A 31 2.25 -14.40 6.07
C LYS A 31 2.44 -14.38 4.56
N ARG A 32 1.33 -14.23 3.82
CA ARG A 32 1.37 -14.03 2.35
C ARG A 32 2.19 -12.77 2.03
N THR A 33 3.12 -12.89 1.09
CA THR A 33 3.86 -11.74 0.57
C THR A 33 2.88 -10.79 -0.12
N ARG A 34 2.97 -9.50 0.22
CA ARG A 34 2.15 -8.45 -0.36
C ARG A 34 2.63 -8.19 -1.79
N ASN A 35 1.85 -8.60 -2.79
CA ASN A 35 2.10 -8.29 -4.18
C ASN A 35 1.06 -7.27 -4.66
N GLU A 36 1.41 -5.98 -4.59
CA GLU A 36 0.50 -4.89 -4.94
C GLU A 36 0.23 -4.79 -6.43
N ASP A 37 1.19 -5.19 -7.26
CA ASP A 37 1.10 -5.03 -8.72
C ASP A 37 0.04 -5.93 -9.34
N ASN A 38 -0.18 -7.08 -8.71
CA ASN A 38 -1.19 -8.05 -9.09
C ASN A 38 -2.58 -7.79 -8.48
N TRP A 39 -2.73 -6.76 -7.64
CA TRP A 39 -4.04 -6.39 -7.16
C TRP A 39 -4.91 -5.88 -8.31
N THR A 40 -6.09 -6.47 -8.48
CA THR A 40 -7.04 -6.13 -9.55
C THR A 40 -7.29 -4.63 -9.65
N ARG A 41 -7.35 -3.93 -8.51
CA ARG A 41 -7.51 -2.46 -8.45
C ARG A 41 -6.31 -1.71 -9.05
N ASN A 42 -5.09 -2.19 -8.80
CA ASN A 42 -3.86 -1.56 -9.28
C ASN A 42 -3.64 -1.85 -10.76
N ILE A 43 -3.87 -3.08 -11.21
CA ILE A 43 -3.88 -3.45 -12.63
C ILE A 43 -4.86 -2.55 -13.40
N LYS A 44 -6.11 -2.47 -12.92
CA LYS A 44 -7.15 -1.62 -13.52
C LYS A 44 -6.75 -0.15 -13.55
N LYS A 45 -6.18 0.37 -12.47
CA LYS A 45 -5.71 1.77 -12.40
C LYS A 45 -4.62 2.02 -13.45
N ARG A 46 -3.66 1.10 -13.59
CA ARG A 46 -2.59 1.17 -14.58
C ARG A 46 -3.14 1.15 -16.00
N LEU A 47 -4.00 0.18 -16.34
CA LEU A 47 -4.65 0.10 -17.67
C LEU A 47 -5.46 1.35 -17.99
N LYS A 48 -6.26 1.84 -17.04
CA LYS A 48 -7.05 3.05 -17.22
C LYS A 48 -6.16 4.29 -17.46
N ASN A 49 -5.06 4.42 -16.71
CA ASN A 49 -4.17 5.56 -16.86
C ASN A 49 -3.35 5.49 -18.14
N SER A 50 -3.04 4.29 -18.65
CA SER A 50 -2.38 4.11 -19.95
C SER A 50 -3.33 4.10 -21.14
N GLY A 51 -4.62 4.39 -20.91
CA GLY A 51 -5.62 4.44 -21.98
C GLY A 51 -5.97 3.07 -22.56
N LYS A 52 -5.57 1.96 -21.94
CA LYS A 52 -5.87 0.61 -22.42
C LYS A 52 -7.28 0.17 -22.03
N PRO A 53 -7.90 -0.78 -22.76
CA PRO A 53 -9.17 -1.36 -22.36
C PRO A 53 -9.06 -2.00 -20.97
N TYR A 54 -10.13 -1.94 -20.19
CA TYR A 54 -10.14 -2.49 -18.82
C TYR A 54 -11.53 -2.90 -18.38
N ILE A 55 -11.59 -3.84 -17.44
CA ILE A 55 -12.83 -4.28 -16.83
C ILE A 55 -13.16 -3.38 -15.63
N SER A 56 -14.36 -2.83 -15.62
CA SER A 56 -14.85 -2.01 -14.52
C SER A 56 -15.08 -2.84 -13.25
N SER A 57 -15.28 -2.18 -12.10
CA SER A 57 -15.57 -2.92 -10.85
C SER A 57 -16.94 -3.60 -10.86
N ARG A 58 -17.77 -3.27 -11.85
CA ARG A 58 -19.10 -3.85 -12.08
C ARG A 58 -19.08 -4.93 -13.18
N GLY A 59 -17.89 -5.38 -13.60
CA GLY A 59 -17.74 -6.39 -14.67
C GLY A 59 -17.86 -5.85 -16.11
N LYS A 60 -18.34 -4.62 -16.31
CA LYS A 60 -18.44 -4.03 -17.66
C LYS A 60 -17.08 -3.75 -18.29
N GLU A 61 -16.87 -4.20 -19.52
CA GLU A 61 -15.71 -3.86 -20.35
C GLU A 61 -15.75 -2.39 -20.79
N MET A 62 -14.63 -1.69 -20.59
CA MET A 62 -14.44 -0.32 -21.00
C MET A 62 -13.45 -0.31 -22.16
N ALA A 63 -13.87 0.25 -23.30
CA ALA A 63 -13.00 0.42 -24.45
C ALA A 63 -11.76 1.24 -24.12
N GLY A 64 -10.66 0.91 -24.81
CA GLY A 64 -9.44 1.70 -24.78
C GLY A 64 -9.65 3.08 -25.40
N LYS A 65 -8.66 3.94 -25.16
CA LYS A 65 -8.51 5.24 -25.78
C LYS A 65 -7.98 5.04 -27.18
N ALA A 66 -8.56 5.77 -28.12
CA ALA A 66 -8.18 5.74 -29.52
C ALA A 66 -8.35 7.13 -30.11
N ILE A 67 -7.45 7.47 -31.04
CA ILE A 67 -7.50 8.74 -31.77
C ILE A 67 -8.79 8.78 -32.55
N LYS A 68 -9.54 9.88 -32.39
CA LYS A 68 -10.78 10.10 -33.13
C LYS A 68 -10.50 10.88 -34.42
N VAL A 69 -11.51 10.94 -35.27
CA VAL A 69 -11.53 11.85 -36.44
C VAL A 69 -11.07 13.24 -36.01
N ALA A 70 -10.30 13.90 -36.86
CA ALA A 70 -9.77 15.24 -36.62
C ALA A 70 -10.88 16.28 -36.43
N CYS A 71 -10.54 17.56 -36.55
CA CYS A 71 -11.56 18.60 -36.63
C CYS A 71 -12.35 18.51 -37.95
N SER A 72 -13.60 18.97 -37.91
CA SER A 72 -14.45 19.13 -39.10
C SER A 72 -13.79 20.06 -40.13
N GLU A 73 -14.14 19.91 -41.40
CA GLU A 73 -13.71 20.77 -42.53
C GLU A 73 -13.98 22.26 -42.30
N LYS A 74 -14.97 22.59 -41.47
CA LYS A 74 -15.27 23.98 -41.05
C LYS A 74 -14.26 24.55 -40.04
N CYS A 75 -13.11 23.90 -39.85
CA CYS A 75 -12.06 24.36 -38.94
C CYS A 75 -11.37 25.61 -39.50
N THR A 76 -11.60 26.75 -38.85
CA THR A 76 -10.95 28.02 -39.19
C THR A 76 -9.43 27.97 -39.06
N LEU A 77 -8.91 27.17 -38.13
CA LEU A 77 -7.48 27.02 -37.86
C LEU A 77 -6.79 25.98 -38.75
N LYS A 78 -7.53 25.33 -39.67
CA LYS A 78 -7.05 24.30 -40.60
C LYS A 78 -6.11 23.28 -39.95
N CYS A 79 -6.50 22.74 -38.79
CA CYS A 79 -5.60 21.90 -37.99
C CYS A 79 -5.18 20.62 -38.71
N SER A 80 -6.07 20.05 -39.54
CA SER A 80 -5.79 18.82 -40.31
C SER A 80 -4.68 19.00 -41.36
N THR A 81 -4.39 20.23 -41.82
CA THR A 81 -3.28 20.47 -42.76
C THR A 81 -1.97 20.76 -42.03
N LYS A 82 -2.03 21.11 -40.72
CA LYS A 82 -0.85 21.43 -39.91
C LYS A 82 -0.19 20.19 -39.32
N PHE A 83 -0.99 19.16 -39.04
CA PHE A 83 -0.53 17.94 -38.39
C PHE A 83 -0.92 16.73 -39.21
N SER A 84 0.05 15.86 -39.48
CA SER A 84 -0.21 14.57 -40.14
C SER A 84 -0.83 13.56 -39.17
N GLU A 85 -1.34 12.45 -39.69
CA GLU A 85 -1.91 11.40 -38.83
C GLU A 85 -0.84 10.71 -37.98
N GLU A 86 0.39 10.58 -38.49
CA GLU A 86 1.54 10.01 -37.78
C GLU A 86 1.94 10.89 -36.60
N GLU A 87 2.00 12.21 -36.80
CA GLU A 87 2.28 13.18 -35.72
C GLU A 87 1.20 13.12 -34.63
N ARG A 88 -0.07 12.98 -35.03
CA ARG A 88 -1.18 12.79 -34.06
C ARG A 88 -1.04 11.49 -33.28
N LYS A 89 -0.59 10.41 -33.92
CA LYS A 89 -0.31 9.12 -33.27
C LYS A 89 0.82 9.24 -32.25
N SER A 90 1.93 9.86 -32.62
CA SER A 90 3.04 10.12 -31.69
C SER A 90 2.58 10.95 -30.48
N ILE A 91 1.86 12.06 -30.68
CA ILE A 91 1.34 12.88 -29.58
C ILE A 91 0.41 12.08 -28.66
N PHE A 92 -0.44 11.22 -29.24
CA PHE A 92 -1.35 10.38 -28.47
C PHE A 92 -0.59 9.34 -27.64
N GLU A 93 0.39 8.66 -28.24
CA GLU A 93 1.22 7.67 -27.58
C GLU A 93 2.02 8.30 -26.45
N ASP A 94 2.69 9.44 -26.69
CA ASP A 94 3.44 10.17 -25.67
C ASP A 94 2.58 10.53 -24.44
N PHE A 95 1.34 10.99 -24.69
CA PHE A 95 0.42 11.34 -23.62
C PHE A 95 0.00 10.13 -22.77
N TRP A 96 -0.32 8.99 -23.40
CA TRP A 96 -0.81 7.80 -22.70
C TRP A 96 0.32 6.87 -22.19
N ALA A 97 1.51 6.92 -22.78
CA ALA A 97 2.67 6.10 -22.42
C ALA A 97 3.12 6.33 -20.97
N SER A 98 3.03 7.57 -20.48
CA SER A 98 3.41 7.93 -19.11
C SER A 98 2.68 7.10 -18.04
N GLY A 99 1.44 6.67 -18.28
CA GLY A 99 0.64 5.88 -17.34
C GLY A 99 0.39 6.55 -15.96
N ASP A 100 0.88 7.78 -15.76
CA ASP A 100 0.66 8.59 -14.57
C ASP A 100 -0.23 9.77 -14.92
N LYS A 101 -1.30 9.88 -14.14
CA LYS A 101 -2.27 10.97 -14.23
C LYS A 101 -1.63 12.33 -13.93
N ARG A 102 -0.61 12.38 -13.06
CA ARG A 102 0.07 13.63 -12.74
C ARG A 102 0.85 14.15 -13.94
N GLU A 103 1.62 13.30 -14.60
CA GLU A 103 2.35 13.65 -15.81
C GLU A 103 1.41 14.04 -16.95
N GLN A 104 0.31 13.31 -17.14
CA GLN A 104 -0.74 13.70 -18.09
C GLN A 104 -1.29 15.10 -17.81
N HIS A 105 -1.49 15.47 -16.54
CA HIS A 105 -1.93 16.82 -16.21
C HIS A 105 -0.85 17.86 -16.50
N HIS A 106 0.43 17.57 -16.26
CA HIS A 106 1.53 18.47 -16.63
C HIS A 106 1.61 18.67 -18.15
N PHE A 107 1.42 17.61 -18.93
CA PHE A 107 1.28 17.71 -20.38
C PHE A 107 0.16 18.67 -20.76
N LEU A 108 -1.03 18.52 -20.16
CA LEU A 108 -2.16 19.41 -20.44
C LEU A 108 -1.89 20.88 -20.06
N LEU A 109 -1.15 21.14 -18.98
CA LEU A 109 -0.76 22.50 -18.58
C LEU A 109 0.22 23.14 -19.57
N ARG A 110 1.13 22.35 -20.16
CA ARG A 110 2.07 22.83 -21.17
C ARG A 110 1.39 23.13 -22.50
N HIS A 111 0.31 22.42 -22.79
CA HIS A 111 -0.37 22.40 -24.09
C HIS A 111 -1.71 23.13 -24.13
N ALA A 112 -2.16 23.72 -23.01
CA ALA A 112 -3.38 24.52 -22.96
C ALA A 112 -3.19 25.73 -22.05
N GLU A 113 -3.78 26.85 -22.44
CA GLU A 113 -3.70 28.11 -21.68
C GLU A 113 -5.09 28.72 -21.54
N GLU A 114 -5.36 29.30 -20.38
CA GLU A 114 -6.56 30.10 -20.12
C GLU A 114 -6.17 31.58 -20.24
N LEU A 115 -6.75 32.28 -21.20
CA LEU A 115 -6.53 33.70 -21.44
C LEU A 115 -7.79 34.52 -21.09
N PRO A 116 -7.65 35.75 -20.58
CA PRO A 116 -8.79 36.63 -20.37
C PRO A 116 -9.47 36.95 -21.71
N ALA A 117 -10.79 37.11 -21.68
CA ALA A 117 -11.54 37.49 -22.87
C ALA A 117 -11.15 38.92 -23.33
N LYS A 118 -10.69 39.08 -24.59
CA LYS A 118 -10.24 40.36 -25.16
C LYS A 118 -11.31 41.47 -25.19
N ARG A 119 -12.60 41.11 -25.20
CA ARG A 119 -13.73 42.06 -25.20
C ARG A 119 -14.80 41.58 -24.23
N MET A 120 -15.08 42.38 -23.21
CA MET A 120 -16.17 42.16 -22.26
C MET A 120 -17.31 43.11 -22.63
N ARG A 121 -18.42 42.59 -23.16
CA ARG A 121 -19.58 43.43 -23.50
C ARG A 121 -20.30 43.82 -22.21
N VAL A 122 -20.46 45.11 -21.96
CA VAL A 122 -21.26 45.64 -20.85
C VAL A 122 -22.68 45.06 -20.93
N GLY A 123 -23.19 44.49 -19.82
CA GLY A 123 -24.53 43.91 -19.74
C GLY A 123 -24.67 42.43 -20.19
N CYS A 124 -23.65 41.84 -20.82
CA CYS A 124 -23.67 40.40 -21.17
C CYS A 124 -22.69 39.63 -20.28
N GLY A 125 -23.19 39.08 -19.19
CA GLY A 125 -22.41 38.15 -18.38
C GLY A 125 -22.08 36.87 -19.16
N LYS A 126 -20.85 36.36 -19.02
CA LYS A 126 -20.54 35.04 -18.39
C LYS A 126 -19.22 34.39 -18.85
N ARG A 127 -18.55 34.85 -19.91
CA ARG A 127 -17.21 34.34 -20.29
C ARG A 127 -16.11 35.32 -19.91
N SER A 128 -15.53 35.13 -18.73
CA SER A 128 -14.33 35.84 -18.29
C SER A 128 -13.07 35.40 -19.07
N SER A 129 -13.07 34.16 -19.56
CA SER A 129 -11.87 33.52 -20.11
C SER A 129 -12.15 32.74 -21.40
N THR A 130 -11.12 32.68 -22.25
CA THR A 130 -11.04 31.85 -23.46
C THR A 130 -9.89 30.85 -23.29
N PHE A 131 -10.01 29.68 -23.92
CA PHE A 131 -9.00 28.64 -23.82
C PHE A 131 -8.33 28.44 -25.18
N HIS A 132 -7.01 28.47 -25.17
CA HIS A 132 -6.18 28.18 -26.34
C HIS A 132 -5.47 26.83 -26.15
N TYR A 133 -5.28 26.12 -27.25
CA TYR A 133 -4.72 24.77 -27.25
C TYR A 133 -3.57 24.71 -28.26
N TYR A 134 -2.51 24.01 -27.88
CA TYR A 134 -1.26 23.99 -28.65
C TYR A 134 -0.70 22.58 -28.76
N PHE A 135 -0.08 22.27 -29.89
CA PHE A 135 0.81 21.11 -30.03
C PHE A 135 2.15 21.56 -30.61
N TYR A 136 3.21 20.82 -30.31
CA TYR A 136 4.51 21.06 -30.92
C TYR A 136 4.55 20.40 -32.29
N ASP A 137 5.01 21.15 -33.28
CA ASP A 137 5.33 20.63 -34.59
C ASP A 137 6.82 20.28 -34.62
N ALA A 138 7.13 19.01 -34.90
CA ALA A 138 8.51 18.52 -34.99
C ALA A 138 9.29 19.19 -36.11
N LYS A 139 8.62 19.60 -37.20
CA LYS A 139 9.27 20.19 -38.38
C LYS A 139 9.66 21.64 -38.17
N LYS A 140 8.86 22.38 -37.40
CA LYS A 140 9.02 23.84 -37.21
C LYS A 140 9.57 24.21 -35.84
N ALA A 141 9.84 23.24 -34.97
CA ALA A 141 10.30 23.41 -33.60
C ALA A 141 9.51 24.46 -32.79
N THR A 142 8.24 24.69 -33.15
CA THR A 142 7.39 25.75 -32.60
C THR A 142 6.05 25.18 -32.17
N ARG A 143 5.40 25.86 -31.22
CA ARG A 143 4.05 25.51 -30.79
C ARG A 143 3.03 26.09 -31.76
N LEU A 144 2.19 25.23 -32.34
CA LEU A 144 1.12 25.63 -33.23
C LEU A 144 -0.22 25.58 -32.51
N GLU A 145 -1.01 26.64 -32.68
CA GLU A 145 -2.37 26.69 -32.15
C GLU A 145 -3.30 25.76 -32.94
N VAL A 146 -4.06 24.97 -32.18
CA VAL A 146 -5.06 24.03 -32.68
C VAL A 146 -6.44 24.33 -32.11
N CYS A 147 -7.47 23.98 -32.88
CA CYS A 147 -8.81 24.07 -32.37
C CYS A 147 -9.04 23.03 -31.28
N ARG A 148 -9.97 23.37 -30.39
CA ARG A 148 -10.36 22.50 -29.29
C ARG A 148 -10.78 21.09 -29.70
N ALA A 149 -11.56 20.97 -30.78
CA ALA A 149 -12.06 19.67 -31.24
C ALA A 149 -10.90 18.76 -31.62
N PHE A 150 -9.91 19.31 -32.34
CA PHE A 150 -8.69 18.61 -32.71
C PHE A 150 -7.93 18.14 -31.46
N PHE A 151 -7.70 19.02 -30.48
CA PHE A 151 -7.00 18.67 -29.24
C PHE A 151 -7.68 17.53 -28.46
N ILE A 152 -8.99 17.63 -28.28
CA ILE A 152 -9.80 16.65 -27.55
C ILE A 152 -9.85 15.30 -28.28
N ASN A 153 -10.03 15.33 -29.61
CA ASN A 153 -10.15 14.12 -30.43
C ASN A 153 -8.81 13.40 -30.59
N THR A 154 -7.71 14.14 -30.68
CA THR A 154 -6.37 13.56 -30.74
C THR A 154 -6.02 12.84 -29.45
N LEU A 155 -6.32 13.40 -28.26
CA LEU A 155 -5.98 12.77 -26.98
C LEU A 155 -7.08 11.80 -26.44
N ASP A 156 -8.26 11.77 -27.05
CA ASP A 156 -9.49 11.14 -26.54
C ASP A 156 -9.80 11.43 -25.05
N ILE A 157 -9.71 12.71 -24.69
CA ILE A 157 -10.02 13.18 -23.35
C ILE A 157 -11.36 13.90 -23.32
N LYS A 158 -11.88 14.11 -22.11
CA LYS A 158 -13.03 14.98 -21.93
C LYS A 158 -12.59 16.43 -21.81
N ARG A 159 -13.37 17.30 -22.41
CA ARG A 159 -13.27 18.76 -22.31
C ARG A 159 -13.05 19.27 -20.88
N GLU A 160 -13.83 18.73 -19.95
CA GLU A 160 -13.84 19.12 -18.54
C GLU A 160 -12.54 18.76 -17.83
N LEU A 161 -11.78 17.78 -18.34
CA LEU A 161 -10.48 17.41 -17.78
C LEU A 161 -9.51 18.58 -17.90
N VAL A 162 -9.40 19.17 -19.09
CA VAL A 162 -8.49 20.30 -19.33
C VAL A 162 -8.84 21.47 -18.40
N TYR A 163 -10.13 21.78 -18.26
CA TYR A 163 -10.60 22.86 -17.38
C TYR A 163 -10.27 22.59 -15.91
N LYS A 164 -10.47 21.35 -15.44
CA LYS A 164 -10.11 20.97 -14.07
C LYS A 164 -8.61 21.05 -13.82
N VAL A 165 -7.79 20.79 -14.83
CA VAL A 165 -6.33 20.86 -14.72
C VAL A 165 -5.87 22.32 -14.68
N LEU A 166 -6.34 23.18 -15.59
CA LEU A 166 -5.99 24.60 -15.62
C LEU A 166 -6.42 25.33 -14.34
N ARG A 167 -7.62 25.07 -13.82
CA ARG A 167 -8.07 25.63 -12.53
C ARG A 167 -7.24 25.18 -11.32
N ARG A 168 -6.50 24.09 -11.46
CA ARG A 168 -5.59 23.57 -10.44
C ARG A 168 -4.16 24.03 -10.63
N GLN A 169 -3.89 24.85 -11.63
CA GLN A 169 -2.59 25.49 -11.78
C GLN A 169 -2.31 26.36 -10.55
N SER A 170 -1.08 26.28 -10.07
CA SER A 170 -0.54 27.12 -9.01
C SER A 170 -0.14 28.48 -9.58
N THR A 171 -0.02 29.48 -8.73
CA THR A 171 0.48 30.81 -9.10
C THR A 171 1.86 30.72 -9.75
N THR A 172 2.70 29.76 -9.34
CA THR A 172 4.03 29.48 -9.89
C THR A 172 4.01 28.62 -11.17
N GLY A 173 2.84 28.41 -11.80
CA GLY A 173 2.70 27.66 -13.06
C GLY A 173 2.66 26.12 -12.93
N GLY A 174 3.01 25.55 -11.78
CA GLY A 174 2.94 24.10 -11.52
C GLY A 174 1.55 23.57 -11.15
N LEU A 175 1.38 22.25 -11.08
CA LEU A 175 0.11 21.63 -10.66
C LEU A 175 -0.01 21.58 -9.13
N LYS A 176 -1.09 22.13 -8.57
CA LYS A 176 -1.37 21.99 -7.12
C LYS A 176 -1.56 20.51 -6.74
N PRO A 177 -0.98 20.04 -5.62
CA PRO A 177 -1.13 18.66 -5.18
C PRO A 177 -2.61 18.31 -4.96
N SER A 178 -2.94 17.02 -5.13
CA SER A 178 -4.31 16.57 -4.87
C SER A 178 -4.60 16.56 -3.38
N CYS A 179 -5.63 17.31 -2.95
CA CYS A 179 -6.16 17.24 -1.59
C CYS A 179 -7.17 16.10 -1.39
N GLN A 180 -7.34 15.22 -2.39
CA GLN A 180 -8.29 14.11 -2.30
C GLN A 180 -7.93 13.19 -1.12
N GLY A 181 -8.92 12.90 -0.26
CA GLY A 181 -8.73 12.09 0.94
C GLY A 181 -8.01 12.80 2.09
N LYS A 182 -7.60 14.07 1.90
CA LYS A 182 -6.90 14.91 2.89
C LYS A 182 -7.77 16.11 3.29
N HIS A 183 -8.98 15.83 3.76
CA HIS A 183 -9.96 16.87 4.11
C HIS A 183 -9.79 17.44 5.53
N GLY A 184 -8.87 16.92 6.34
CA GLY A 184 -8.63 17.37 7.72
C GLY A 184 -9.71 16.96 8.73
N LYS A 185 -10.97 16.78 8.31
CA LYS A 185 -12.11 16.36 9.14
C LYS A 185 -12.10 14.89 9.62
N GLN A 186 -10.97 14.20 9.52
CA GLN A 186 -10.88 12.82 10.02
C GLN A 186 -10.77 12.88 11.53
N LYS A 187 -11.60 12.11 12.26
CA LYS A 187 -11.44 11.98 13.71
C LYS A 187 -10.03 11.47 13.99
N ARG A 188 -9.26 12.24 14.76
CA ARG A 188 -7.93 11.86 15.22
C ARG A 188 -8.04 11.47 16.69
N ILE A 189 -7.41 10.36 17.03
CA ILE A 189 -7.22 9.99 18.43
C ILE A 189 -6.19 10.96 19.00
N GLY A 190 -6.46 11.51 20.19
CA GLY A 190 -5.53 12.41 20.85
C GLY A 190 -4.20 11.73 21.18
N GLU A 191 -3.11 12.49 21.17
CA GLU A 191 -1.78 11.93 21.47
C GLU A 191 -1.72 11.35 22.89
N ALA A 192 -2.44 11.94 23.84
CA ALA A 192 -2.56 11.42 25.20
C ALA A 192 -3.12 9.98 25.24
N SER A 193 -4.19 9.68 24.51
CA SER A 193 -4.75 8.33 24.44
C SER A 193 -3.81 7.36 23.71
N LEU A 194 -3.06 7.84 22.70
CA LEU A 194 -2.04 7.02 22.04
C LEU A 194 -0.89 6.69 23.00
N GLN A 195 -0.46 7.65 23.80
CA GLN A 195 0.58 7.47 24.80
C GLN A 195 0.13 6.50 25.89
N GLY A 196 -1.10 6.65 26.41
CA GLY A 196 -1.65 5.71 27.39
C GLY A 196 -1.68 4.27 26.89
N VAL A 197 -1.93 4.03 25.59
CA VAL A 197 -1.81 2.68 25.02
C VAL A 197 -0.35 2.21 24.97
N ARG A 198 0.61 3.08 24.62
CA ARG A 198 2.05 2.72 24.63
C ARG A 198 2.51 2.37 26.04
N ASP A 199 2.14 3.17 27.03
CA ASP A 199 2.50 2.96 28.43
C ASP A 199 1.89 1.65 28.95
N HIS A 200 0.62 1.38 28.63
CA HIS A 200 -0.01 0.10 28.96
C HIS A 200 0.74 -1.09 28.34
N ILE A 201 1.11 -1.02 27.05
CA ILE A 201 1.87 -2.09 26.39
C ILE A 201 3.25 -2.30 27.04
N ASN A 202 3.90 -1.23 27.47
CA ASN A 202 5.22 -1.28 28.09
C ASN A 202 5.18 -1.68 29.57
N SER A 203 4.01 -1.60 30.22
CA SER A 203 3.84 -2.03 31.62
C SER A 203 3.94 -3.55 31.81
N PHE A 204 3.84 -4.34 30.74
CA PHE A 204 3.92 -5.79 30.83
C PHE A 204 5.37 -6.27 31.02
N PRO A 205 5.63 -7.17 31.99
CA PRO A 205 6.96 -7.69 32.22
C PRO A 205 7.45 -8.52 31.03
N LEU A 206 8.74 -8.38 30.72
CA LEU A 206 9.42 -9.19 29.73
C LEU A 206 10.16 -10.33 30.43
N VAL A 207 10.02 -11.54 29.89
CA VAL A 207 10.57 -12.79 30.43
C VAL A 207 11.56 -13.38 29.43
N GLU A 208 12.70 -13.84 29.92
CA GLU A 208 13.67 -14.58 29.10
C GLU A 208 13.14 -15.93 28.66
N SER A 209 13.43 -16.33 27.43
CA SER A 209 13.06 -17.66 26.97
C SER A 209 13.85 -18.74 27.72
N HIS A 210 13.15 -19.59 28.48
CA HIS A 210 13.74 -20.70 29.25
C HIS A 210 14.64 -21.62 28.40
N TYR A 211 14.35 -21.74 27.11
CA TYR A 211 15.04 -22.64 26.18
C TYR A 211 16.28 -22.04 25.49
N CYS A 212 16.45 -20.70 25.50
CA CYS A 212 17.54 -20.06 24.74
C CYS A 212 18.41 -19.11 25.58
N ARG A 213 18.33 -19.18 26.92
CA ARG A 213 19.12 -18.35 27.85
C ARG A 213 20.64 -18.40 27.59
N ALA A 214 21.15 -19.53 27.11
CA ALA A 214 22.57 -19.70 26.82
C ALA A 214 23.01 -19.16 25.45
N ARG A 215 22.07 -18.79 24.55
CA ARG A 215 22.37 -18.44 23.14
C ARG A 215 21.88 -17.06 22.72
N THR A 216 20.96 -16.44 23.45
CA THR A 216 20.37 -15.14 23.09
C THR A 216 19.90 -14.39 24.33
N GLU A 217 20.11 -13.07 24.38
CA GLU A 217 19.62 -12.17 25.45
C GLU A 217 18.17 -11.71 25.23
N ARG A 218 17.53 -12.17 24.15
CA ARG A 218 16.16 -11.78 23.79
C ARG A 218 15.15 -12.07 24.91
N LYS A 219 14.45 -11.01 25.33
CA LYS A 219 13.29 -11.09 26.23
C LYS A 219 11.98 -11.19 25.44
N TYR A 220 10.96 -11.76 26.05
CA TYR A 220 9.68 -12.09 25.42
C TYR A 220 8.51 -11.68 26.31
N LEU A 221 7.35 -11.36 25.74
CA LEU A 221 6.12 -11.27 26.53
C LEU A 221 5.71 -12.67 27.03
N ASP A 222 4.95 -12.71 28.13
CA ASP A 222 4.44 -13.95 28.69
C ASP A 222 3.69 -14.80 27.63
N PRO A 223 3.95 -16.12 27.53
CA PRO A 223 3.34 -16.98 26.52
C PRO A 223 1.80 -17.05 26.56
N PHE A 224 1.20 -16.80 27.72
CA PHE A 224 -0.25 -16.79 27.91
C PHE A 224 -0.87 -15.40 27.67
N LEU A 225 -0.03 -14.36 27.52
CA LEU A 225 -0.47 -13.00 27.24
C LEU A 225 -0.75 -12.79 25.75
N SER A 226 -2.00 -13.01 25.36
CA SER A 226 -2.47 -12.71 23.99
C SER A 226 -2.72 -11.21 23.79
N VAL A 227 -2.66 -10.72 22.53
CA VAL A 227 -3.03 -9.32 22.20
C VAL A 227 -4.45 -8.98 22.66
N ALA A 228 -5.36 -9.95 22.55
CA ALA A 228 -6.75 -9.78 22.98
C ALA A 228 -6.86 -9.69 24.51
N SER A 229 -6.04 -10.45 25.25
CA SER A 229 -5.94 -10.34 26.70
C SER A 229 -5.36 -8.99 27.12
N MET A 230 -4.33 -8.49 26.43
CA MET A 230 -3.79 -7.14 26.68
C MET A 230 -4.86 -6.06 26.48
N TYR A 231 -5.67 -6.14 25.41
CA TYR A 231 -6.73 -5.15 25.19
C TYR A 231 -7.80 -5.18 26.28
N ARG A 232 -8.16 -6.37 26.78
CA ARG A 232 -9.10 -6.50 27.90
C ARG A 232 -8.57 -5.80 29.15
N LEU A 233 -7.31 -6.04 29.50
CA LEU A 233 -6.65 -5.36 30.62
C LEU A 233 -6.56 -3.84 30.43
N TYR A 234 -6.26 -3.38 29.22
CA TYR A 234 -6.27 -1.96 28.87
C TYR A 234 -7.66 -1.34 29.05
N SER A 235 -8.71 -2.01 28.55
CA SER A 235 -10.09 -1.54 28.70
C SER A 235 -10.47 -1.39 30.16
N ASP A 236 -10.15 -2.38 31.00
CA ASP A 236 -10.44 -2.35 32.43
C ASP A 236 -9.65 -1.23 33.14
N GLN A 237 -8.40 -1.00 32.75
CA GLN A 237 -7.59 0.11 33.28
C GLN A 237 -8.15 1.47 32.87
N CYS A 238 -8.62 1.61 31.63
CA CYS A 238 -9.28 2.82 31.17
C CYS A 238 -10.60 3.07 31.92
N ASP A 239 -11.39 2.04 32.20
CA ASP A 239 -12.62 2.18 32.99
C ASP A 239 -12.33 2.66 34.41
N LYS A 240 -11.31 2.09 35.06
CA LYS A 240 -10.91 2.48 36.42
C LYS A 240 -10.39 3.92 36.48
N ASN A 241 -9.64 4.36 35.46
CA ASN A 241 -9.00 5.67 35.44
C ASN A 241 -9.84 6.75 34.75
N GLY A 242 -11.02 6.41 34.21
CA GLY A 242 -11.87 7.33 33.44
C GLY A 242 -11.24 7.81 32.13
N TRP A 243 -10.35 7.01 31.52
CA TRP A 243 -9.66 7.38 30.28
C TRP A 243 -10.49 7.06 29.04
N GLU A 244 -10.39 7.89 28.01
CA GLU A 244 -11.00 7.61 26.71
C GLU A 244 -10.33 6.39 26.07
N LYS A 245 -11.15 5.35 25.83
CA LYS A 245 -10.70 4.08 25.25
C LYS A 245 -10.41 4.22 23.76
N VAL A 246 -9.27 3.67 23.35
CA VAL A 246 -8.96 3.45 21.93
C VAL A 246 -9.63 2.16 21.43
N SER A 247 -10.03 2.13 20.15
CA SER A 247 -10.59 0.93 19.52
C SER A 247 -9.61 -0.26 19.55
N GLU A 248 -10.12 -1.48 19.73
CA GLU A 248 -9.31 -2.71 19.77
C GLU A 248 -8.36 -2.84 18.57
N ASP A 249 -8.85 -2.59 17.35
CA ASP A 249 -8.03 -2.68 16.14
C ASP A 249 -6.81 -1.76 16.16
N LYS A 250 -6.98 -0.55 16.71
CA LYS A 250 -5.91 0.42 16.84
C LYS A 250 -4.94 0.00 17.94
N HIS A 251 -5.43 -0.47 19.09
CA HIS A 251 -4.60 -1.07 20.14
C HIS A 251 -3.79 -2.25 19.60
N ARG A 252 -4.43 -3.19 18.89
CA ARG A 252 -3.81 -4.37 18.25
C ARG A 252 -2.72 -3.97 17.25
N LYS A 253 -2.95 -2.95 16.43
CA LYS A 253 -1.93 -2.42 15.49
C LYS A 253 -0.76 -1.79 16.24
N MET A 254 -1.01 -1.04 17.31
CA MET A 254 0.05 -0.42 18.12
C MET A 254 0.84 -1.46 18.88
N ALA A 255 0.19 -2.43 19.53
CA ALA A 255 0.84 -3.59 20.13
C ALA A 255 1.69 -4.35 19.10
N GLY A 256 1.17 -4.57 17.89
CA GLY A 256 1.92 -5.20 16.81
C GLY A 256 3.17 -4.42 16.36
N ASN A 257 3.13 -3.09 16.38
CA ASN A 257 4.24 -2.22 15.97
C ASN A 257 5.28 -2.06 17.09
N VAL A 258 4.83 -1.80 18.32
CA VAL A 258 5.67 -1.68 19.52
C VAL A 258 6.43 -2.97 19.74
N ARG A 259 5.81 -4.15 19.54
CA ARG A 259 6.50 -5.45 19.57
C ARG A 259 7.66 -5.61 18.58
N ASN A 260 7.63 -4.94 17.43
CA ASN A 260 8.74 -5.01 16.46
C ASN A 260 9.90 -4.07 16.84
N LEU A 261 9.68 -3.22 17.85
CA LEU A 261 10.59 -2.20 18.37
C LEU A 261 10.96 -2.44 19.84
N ASN A 262 10.31 -3.39 20.52
CA ASN A 262 10.58 -3.69 21.92
C ASN A 262 12.03 -4.16 22.04
N VAL A 263 12.75 -3.35 22.78
CA VAL A 263 14.18 -3.42 23.06
C VAL A 263 14.29 -3.61 24.56
N ASP A 264 15.14 -4.54 25.01
CA ASP A 264 15.42 -4.70 26.45
C ASP A 264 16.26 -3.53 26.99
N ASP A 265 16.52 -3.55 28.31
CA ASP A 265 17.33 -2.53 29.02
C ASP A 265 18.76 -2.38 28.44
N SER A 266 19.19 -3.34 27.62
CA SER A 266 20.49 -3.42 26.93
C SER A 266 20.46 -2.99 25.46
N GLY A 267 19.29 -2.70 24.87
CA GLY A 267 19.23 -2.24 23.47
C GLY A 267 18.79 -3.29 22.43
N GLU A 268 18.53 -4.55 22.81
CA GLU A 268 18.32 -5.66 21.87
C GLU A 268 16.85 -5.96 21.53
N LYS A 269 16.57 -6.28 20.25
CA LYS A 269 15.22 -6.56 19.72
C LYS A 269 14.60 -7.86 20.26
N THR A 270 13.34 -7.78 20.69
CA THR A 270 12.49 -8.90 21.11
C THR A 270 11.70 -9.54 19.93
N SER A 271 11.42 -10.86 19.97
CA SER A 271 10.63 -11.56 18.93
C SER A 271 9.48 -12.39 19.53
N TRP A 272 8.71 -13.14 18.74
CA TRP A 272 7.60 -13.99 19.22
C TRP A 272 7.83 -15.47 18.86
N SER A 273 7.58 -16.37 19.82
CA SER A 273 7.62 -17.82 19.64
C SER A 273 6.23 -18.40 19.27
N LYS A 274 6.22 -19.58 18.61
CA LYS A 274 5.11 -20.27 17.92
C LYS A 274 3.89 -20.63 18.79
N VAL A 275 2.69 -20.65 18.19
CA VAL A 275 1.39 -21.05 18.79
C VAL A 275 1.37 -22.55 19.15
N ARG A 276 0.77 -22.89 20.30
CA ARG A 276 0.48 -24.25 20.80
C ARG A 276 -0.92 -24.70 20.36
N GLU A 277 -1.05 -25.96 19.96
CA GLU A 277 -2.35 -26.63 19.81
C GLU A 277 -2.56 -27.47 21.08
N VAL A 278 -3.70 -27.27 21.76
CA VAL A 278 -4.07 -27.98 22.98
C VAL A 278 -5.39 -28.65 22.72
N THR A 279 -5.40 -29.97 22.66
CA THR A 279 -6.63 -30.77 22.60
C THR A 279 -6.86 -31.44 23.94
N ALA A 280 -8.02 -31.18 24.55
CA ALA A 280 -8.52 -31.96 25.66
C ALA A 280 -9.20 -33.22 25.09
N ILE A 281 -8.78 -34.41 25.53
CA ILE A 281 -9.43 -35.66 25.15
C ILE A 281 -10.59 -35.85 26.14
N HIS A 282 -11.81 -35.94 25.62
CA HIS A 282 -13.03 -35.94 26.44
C HIS A 282 -13.19 -37.18 27.36
N ASP A 283 -12.38 -38.22 27.14
CA ASP A 283 -12.47 -39.49 27.89
C ASP A 283 -11.57 -39.57 29.15
N ASP A 284 -10.73 -38.56 29.43
CA ASP A 284 -10.02 -38.43 30.72
C ASP A 284 -9.61 -36.97 31.00
N PRO A 285 -10.34 -36.21 31.84
CA PRO A 285 -10.09 -34.78 32.10
C PRO A 285 -8.80 -34.49 32.89
N SER A 286 -8.07 -35.53 33.30
CA SER A 286 -6.91 -35.44 34.21
C SER A 286 -5.58 -35.19 33.50
N ALA A 287 -5.52 -35.31 32.17
CA ALA A 287 -4.28 -35.28 31.41
C ALA A 287 -4.34 -34.42 30.12
N LEU A 288 -3.37 -33.50 29.97
CA LEU A 288 -3.21 -32.66 28.78
C LEU A 288 -2.09 -33.22 27.88
N HIS A 289 -2.36 -33.35 26.58
CA HIS A 289 -1.35 -33.69 25.59
C HIS A 289 -0.83 -32.42 24.91
N ILE A 290 0.47 -32.18 25.02
CA ILE A 290 1.11 -30.99 24.47
C ILE A 290 2.03 -31.40 23.33
N LYS A 291 1.77 -30.88 22.12
CA LYS A 291 2.66 -31.05 20.95
C LYS A 291 3.28 -29.71 20.58
N THR A 292 4.61 -29.68 20.43
CA THR A 292 5.34 -28.50 19.96
C THR A 292 6.00 -28.80 18.63
N SER A 293 6.23 -27.79 17.78
CA SER A 293 6.77 -28.01 16.43
C SER A 293 8.22 -28.49 16.37
N TYR A 294 8.87 -28.67 17.52
CA TYR A 294 10.27 -29.11 17.64
C TYR A 294 10.38 -30.55 18.13
N GLU A 295 9.31 -31.13 18.68
CA GLU A 295 9.32 -32.49 19.20
C GLU A 295 8.29 -33.32 18.45
N GLY A 296 8.75 -34.39 17.79
CA GLY A 296 7.90 -35.24 16.95
C GLY A 296 6.81 -35.99 17.72
N GLN A 297 6.99 -36.21 19.03
CA GLN A 297 6.05 -36.96 19.88
C GLN A 297 5.38 -36.06 20.95
N PRO A 298 4.06 -36.19 21.17
CA PRO A 298 3.34 -35.41 22.17
C PRO A 298 3.73 -35.82 23.59
N ARG A 299 3.88 -34.85 24.49
CA ARG A 299 4.15 -35.10 25.92
C ARG A 299 2.84 -35.08 26.71
N ARG A 300 2.64 -36.06 27.60
CA ARG A 300 1.50 -36.16 28.52
C ARG A 300 1.82 -35.41 29.81
N LEU A 301 0.97 -34.47 30.21
CA LEU A 301 1.07 -33.74 31.48
C LEU A 301 -0.10 -34.14 32.38
N ASP A 302 0.22 -34.75 33.52
CA ASP A 302 -0.76 -35.14 34.55
C ASP A 302 -1.02 -33.96 35.49
N MET A 303 -2.29 -33.57 35.62
CA MET A 303 -2.70 -32.41 36.42
C MET A 303 -2.68 -32.65 37.94
N ASN A 304 -2.60 -33.91 38.40
CA ASN A 304 -2.76 -34.26 39.82
C ASN A 304 -1.45 -34.45 40.60
N ARG A 305 -0.30 -34.06 40.04
CA ARG A 305 0.99 -34.23 40.73
C ARG A 305 1.20 -33.19 41.83
N ARG A 306 0.67 -33.44 43.04
CA ARG A 306 1.04 -32.72 44.28
C ARG A 306 2.55 -32.93 44.54
N LYS A 307 3.36 -31.89 44.36
CA LYS A 307 4.74 -31.89 44.87
C LYS A 307 4.69 -31.89 46.41
N ARG A 308 5.25 -32.93 47.03
CA ARG A 308 5.65 -32.91 48.45
C ARG A 308 6.63 -31.74 48.63
N LEU A 309 6.25 -30.76 49.44
CA LEU A 309 7.15 -29.74 49.98
C LEU A 309 7.86 -30.35 51.19
N SER A 310 9.19 -30.41 51.15
CA SER A 310 10.03 -30.68 52.31
C SER A 310 10.92 -29.47 52.57
N GLY A 311 10.71 -28.82 53.72
CA GLY A 311 11.73 -28.11 54.49
C GLY A 311 12.04 -26.67 54.09
N GLY A 312 11.50 -25.70 54.84
CA GLY A 312 11.95 -24.31 54.84
C GLY A 312 10.87 -23.38 55.41
N ALA A 313 11.17 -22.77 56.55
CA ALA A 313 10.23 -22.12 57.48
C ALA A 313 9.43 -20.93 56.89
N GLY A 314 8.34 -20.61 57.58
CA GLY A 314 7.19 -19.88 57.07
C GLY A 314 7.39 -18.37 56.86
N GLU A 315 6.73 -17.89 55.82
CA GLU A 315 6.06 -16.59 55.76
C GLU A 315 4.94 -16.71 54.72
N THR A 316 3.69 -16.50 55.15
CA THR A 316 2.48 -16.74 54.37
C THR A 316 2.31 -15.74 53.23
N SER A 317 1.94 -16.24 52.04
CA SER A 317 1.81 -15.48 50.79
C SER A 317 0.56 -14.57 50.69
N GLU A 318 -0.12 -14.25 51.80
CA GLU A 318 -1.19 -13.24 51.81
C GLU A 318 -0.66 -11.81 52.00
N SER A 319 0.61 -11.63 52.36
CA SER A 319 1.22 -10.31 52.57
C SER A 319 1.90 -9.69 51.33
N LYS A 320 1.88 -10.36 50.16
CA LYS A 320 2.47 -9.82 48.90
C LYS A 320 1.49 -9.10 47.97
N TRP A 321 0.19 -9.14 48.25
CA TRP A 321 -0.85 -8.44 47.45
C TRP A 321 -1.49 -7.25 48.18
N ALA A 322 -1.03 -6.88 49.38
CA ALA A 322 -1.57 -5.75 50.15
C ALA A 322 -0.74 -4.44 50.09
N CYS A 323 0.42 -4.42 49.44
CA CYS A 323 1.32 -3.24 49.43
C CYS A 323 1.38 -2.51 48.07
N LEU A 324 0.24 -2.30 47.41
CA LEU A 324 0.13 -1.40 46.25
C LEU A 324 -1.10 -0.46 46.32
N ASN A 325 -1.62 -0.20 47.53
CA ASN A 325 -2.78 0.68 47.76
C ASN A 325 -2.57 1.73 48.87
N LEU A 326 -1.35 2.23 49.07
CA LEU A 326 -1.10 3.39 49.93
C LEU A 326 0.05 4.26 49.38
N ALA A 327 -0.25 5.04 48.35
CA ALA A 327 0.50 6.25 48.00
C ALA A 327 -0.36 7.19 47.12
N SER A 328 -1.42 7.77 47.70
CA SER A 328 -1.88 9.15 47.42
C SER A 328 -3.11 9.48 48.28
N LYS A 329 -2.85 9.85 49.53
CA LYS A 329 -3.67 10.83 50.28
C LYS A 329 -2.69 11.68 51.07
N ARG A 330 -2.13 12.67 50.39
CA ARG A 330 -1.97 14.06 50.86
C ARG A 330 -1.55 14.91 49.68
#